data_AF-A0A9E1VAJ8-F1
#
_entry.id   AF-A0A9E1VAJ8-F1
#
_cell.length_a   1.000
_cell.length_b   1.000
_cell.length_c   1.000
_cell.angle_alpha   90.00
_cell.angle_beta   90.00
_cell.angle_gamma   90.00
#
_symmetry.space_group_name_H-M   'P 1'
#
loop_
_entity.id
_entity.type
_entity.pdbx_description
1 polymer ?
#
loop_
_entity_poly.entity_id
_entity_poly.type
_entity_poly.pdbx_seq_one_letter_code
_entity_poly.pdbx_strand_id
1 'polypeptide(L)'
;MIITRTPFRISLFGGGTDYPLWFNEHAGAVIGTAINRYCYISLRRLPPFFEYKHRIVYSRIELADNNEEIIHPAVRAVFQDQGVREGLEMHHNGDLPALSGLGSS
;
A
#
# COMPACT_ATOMS: atom_id res chain seq x y z
N MET A 1 -2.33 -18.42 -0.23
CA MET A 1 -1.88 -17.20 0.47
C MET A 1 -0.64 -16.71 -0.26
N ILE A 2 -0.60 -15.42 -0.59
CA ILE A 2 0.54 -14.75 -1.23
C ILE A 2 1.06 -13.71 -0.24
N ILE A 3 2.38 -13.59 -0.13
CA ILE A 3 3.02 -12.59 0.72
C ILE A 3 4.04 -11.86 -0.14
N THR A 4 3.99 -10.53 -0.13
CA THR A 4 4.98 -9.67 -0.75
C THR A 4 5.76 -8.93 0.32
N ARG A 5 7.01 -8.59 -0.01
CA ARG A 5 7.91 -7.80 0.84
C ARG A 5 8.55 -6.72 -0.01
N THR A 6 8.38 -5.47 0.39
CA THR A 6 8.93 -4.30 -0.30
C THR A 6 9.86 -3.54 0.64
N PRO A 7 11.11 -3.24 0.26
CA PRO A 7 12.00 -2.47 1.12
C PRO A 7 11.59 -0.99 1.15
N PHE A 8 11.75 -0.37 2.31
CA PHE A 8 11.73 1.09 2.44
C PHE A 8 12.97 1.70 1.81
N ARG A 9 12.98 3.03 1.66
CA ARG A 9 14.09 3.75 1.01
C ARG A 9 14.58 4.93 1.83
N ILE A 10 15.83 5.29 1.63
CA ILE A 10 16.41 6.59 2.00
C ILE A 10 16.68 7.35 0.71
N SER A 11 16.21 8.59 0.62
CA SER A 11 16.64 9.54 -0.42
C SER A 11 17.85 10.30 0.08
N LEU A 12 18.95 10.24 -0.68
CA LEU A 12 20.21 10.93 -0.36
C LEU A 12 20.26 12.31 -0.99
N PHE A 13 19.83 12.43 -2.26
CA PHE A 13 19.87 13.68 -3.01
C PHE A 13 18.63 13.83 -3.91
N GLY A 14 18.29 15.08 -4.21
CA GLY A 14 17.27 15.44 -5.19
C GLY A 14 15.81 15.31 -4.72
N GLY A 15 15.58 15.05 -3.42
CA GLY A 15 14.23 15.02 -2.86
C GLY A 15 13.50 16.35 -3.11
N GLY A 16 12.26 16.27 -3.61
CA GLY A 16 11.47 17.42 -4.01
C GLY A 16 11.53 17.72 -5.51
N THR A 17 12.60 17.29 -6.21
CA THR A 17 12.66 17.40 -7.68
C THR A 17 11.70 16.43 -8.38
N ASP A 18 11.20 15.43 -7.65
CA ASP A 18 10.17 14.46 -8.03
C ASP A 18 8.74 14.98 -7.81
N TYR A 19 8.57 16.22 -7.33
CA TYR A 19 7.26 16.82 -7.15
C TYR A 19 6.72 17.44 -8.45
N PRO A 20 5.41 17.28 -8.78
CA PRO A 20 4.86 17.77 -10.04
C PRO A 20 5.07 19.26 -10.31
N LEU A 21 5.11 20.08 -9.27
CA LEU A 21 5.37 21.52 -9.41
C LEU A 21 6.76 21.81 -9.99
N TRP A 22 7.74 20.92 -9.76
CA TRP A 22 9.10 21.07 -10.28
C TRP A 22 9.29 20.34 -11.60
N PHE A 23 8.98 19.03 -11.65
CA PHE A 23 9.36 18.22 -12.82
C PHE A 23 8.56 18.55 -14.10
N ASN A 24 7.43 19.24 -13.98
CA ASN A 24 6.67 19.71 -15.14
C ASN A 24 7.38 20.88 -15.88
N GLU A 25 8.24 21.63 -15.19
CA GLU A 25 8.96 22.79 -15.75
C GLU A 25 10.47 22.55 -15.88
N HIS A 26 11.02 21.63 -15.10
CA HIS A 26 12.45 21.34 -15.02
C HIS A 26 12.73 19.84 -15.02
N ALA A 27 13.95 19.43 -15.36
CA ALA A 27 14.35 18.04 -15.17
C ALA A 27 14.46 17.70 -13.68
N GLY A 28 13.91 16.55 -13.28
CA GLY A 28 14.03 16.00 -11.93
C GLY A 28 15.02 14.83 -11.88
N ALA A 29 15.72 14.69 -10.77
CA ALA A 29 16.62 13.56 -10.52
C ALA A 29 16.71 13.29 -9.01
N VAL A 30 16.49 12.03 -8.61
CA VAL A 30 16.60 11.59 -7.21
C VAL A 30 17.63 10.47 -7.13
N ILE A 31 18.51 10.55 -6.13
CA ILE A 31 19.44 9.47 -5.78
C ILE A 31 19.06 8.97 -4.40
N GLY A 32 18.81 7.67 -4.28
CA GLY A 32 18.47 7.02 -3.03
C GLY A 32 18.75 5.52 -3.09
N THR A 33 18.60 4.84 -1.96
CA THR A 33 18.77 3.39 -1.86
C THR A 33 17.67 2.78 -1.01
N ALA A 34 17.34 1.53 -1.33
CA ALA A 34 16.58 0.67 -0.44
C ALA A 34 17.37 0.40 0.86
N ILE A 35 16.65 0.19 1.95
CA ILE A 35 17.24 -0.18 3.26
C ILE A 35 16.72 -1.53 3.73
N ASN A 36 17.36 -2.10 4.74
CA ASN A 36 16.99 -3.38 5.36
C ASN A 36 15.78 -3.27 6.31
N ARG A 37 14.78 -2.48 5.93
CA ARG A 37 13.48 -2.32 6.60
C ARG A 37 12.39 -2.49 5.55
N TYR A 38 11.28 -3.11 5.90
CA TYR A 38 10.31 -3.57 4.91
C TYR A 38 8.86 -3.30 5.32
N CYS A 39 7.99 -3.19 4.31
CA CYS A 39 6.57 -3.44 4.46
C CYS A 39 6.19 -4.77 3.79
N TYR A 40 5.14 -5.38 4.32
CA TYR A 40 4.64 -6.68 3.95
C TYR A 40 3.16 -6.57 3.67
N ILE A 41 2.74 -7.11 2.53
CA ILE A 41 1.34 -7.37 2.24
C ILE A 41 1.14 -8.88 2.23
N SER A 42 0.27 -9.38 3.09
CA SER A 42 -0.25 -10.74 2.95
C SER A 42 -1.65 -10.68 2.37
N LEU A 43 -1.91 -11.54 1.39
CA LEU A 43 -3.20 -11.63 0.71
C LEU A 43 -3.61 -13.10 0.63
N ARG A 44 -4.86 -13.39 0.99
CA ARG A 44 -5.44 -14.72 0.80
C ARG A 44 -6.92 -14.60 0.46
N ARG A 45 -7.45 -15.67 -0.11
CA ARG A 45 -8.90 -15.82 -0.22
C ARG A 45 -9.51 -15.91 1.17
N LEU A 46 -10.54 -15.11 1.41
CA LEU A 46 -11.39 -15.20 2.60
C LEU A 46 -12.49 -16.23 2.30
N PRO A 47 -12.57 -17.34 3.07
CA PRO A 47 -13.65 -18.30 2.91
C PRO A 47 -15.02 -17.65 3.17
N PRO A 48 -16.09 -18.10 2.49
CA PRO A 48 -17.44 -17.51 2.61
C PRO A 48 -18.17 -18.00 3.87
N PHE A 49 -17.50 -17.97 5.02
CA PHE A 49 -18.05 -18.32 6.33
C PHE A 49 -18.37 -17.09 7.19
N PHE A 50 -18.01 -15.90 6.70
CA PHE A 50 -18.18 -14.64 7.39
C PHE A 50 -19.27 -13.81 6.72
N GLU A 51 -19.89 -12.91 7.49
CA GLU A 51 -20.93 -12.00 6.99
C GLU A 51 -20.37 -10.96 6.01
N TYR A 52 -19.05 -10.73 6.04
CA TYR A 52 -18.35 -9.81 5.16
C TYR A 52 -17.57 -10.53 4.06
N LYS A 53 -17.42 -9.87 2.92
CA LYS A 53 -16.67 -10.39 1.77
C LYS A 53 -15.17 -10.12 1.85
N HIS A 54 -14.78 -8.95 2.32
CA HIS A 54 -13.39 -8.51 2.40
C HIS A 54 -13.02 -8.16 3.83
N ARG A 55 -11.79 -8.50 4.20
CA ARG A 55 -11.19 -8.09 5.47
C ARG A 55 -9.83 -7.47 5.21
N ILE A 56 -9.71 -6.18 5.49
CA ILE A 56 -8.50 -5.41 5.19
C ILE A 56 -7.96 -4.88 6.51
N VAL A 57 -6.76 -5.33 6.86
CA VAL A 57 -6.12 -5.05 8.14
C VAL A 57 -4.85 -4.25 7.92
N TYR A 58 -4.80 -3.07 8.52
CA TYR A 58 -3.64 -2.20 8.58
C TYR A 58 -3.66 -1.52 9.96
N SER A 59 -3.41 -0.21 10.05
CA SER A 59 -3.65 0.56 11.29
C SER A 59 -5.12 0.52 11.75
N ARG A 60 -6.03 0.02 10.91
CA ARG A 60 -7.45 -0.23 11.20
C ARG A 60 -7.87 -1.58 10.62
N ILE A 61 -9.00 -2.10 11.08
CA ILE A 61 -9.65 -3.26 10.48
C ILE A 61 -10.88 -2.77 9.73
N GLU A 62 -10.93 -3.03 8.43
CA GLU A 62 -12.09 -2.80 7.59
C GLU A 62 -12.72 -4.16 7.23
N LEU A 63 -14.04 -4.23 7.38
CA LEU A 63 -14.87 -5.34 6.92
C LEU A 63 -15.81 -4.76 5.87
N ALA A 64 -15.79 -5.29 4.65
CA ALA A 64 -16.52 -4.71 3.52
C ALA A 64 -17.16 -5.81 2.65
N ASP A 65 -18.37 -5.59 2.16
CA ASP A 65 -19.09 -6.55 1.30
C ASP A 65 -18.83 -6.37 -0.18
N ASN A 66 -18.38 -5.18 -0.57
CA ASN A 66 -18.02 -4.84 -1.93
C ASN A 66 -16.82 -3.89 -1.94
N ASN A 67 -16.29 -3.63 -3.13
CA ASN A 67 -15.08 -2.83 -3.28
C ASN A 67 -15.35 -1.34 -2.94
N GLU A 68 -16.58 -0.87 -3.14
CA GLU A 68 -16.99 0.52 -2.94
C GLU A 68 -16.99 0.90 -1.45
N GLU A 69 -17.31 -0.05 -0.56
CA GLU A 69 -17.29 0.10 0.89
C GLU A 69 -15.88 0.16 1.50
N ILE A 70 -14.85 -0.22 0.75
CA ILE A 70 -13.47 -0.14 1.21
C ILE A 70 -13.09 1.33 1.41
N ILE A 71 -12.68 1.69 2.63
CA ILE A 71 -12.31 3.05 3.00
C ILE A 71 -10.87 3.33 2.57
N HIS A 72 -9.96 2.37 2.72
CA HIS A 72 -8.56 2.57 2.36
C HIS A 72 -8.41 2.83 0.83
N PRO A 73 -7.97 4.03 0.41
CA PRO A 73 -8.11 4.47 -0.98
C PRO A 73 -7.30 3.61 -1.96
N ALA A 74 -6.05 3.28 -1.61
CA ALA A 74 -5.21 2.44 -2.47
C ALA A 74 -5.75 1.01 -2.60
N VAL A 75 -6.25 0.41 -1.52
CA VAL A 75 -6.81 -0.95 -1.56
C VAL A 75 -8.10 -0.96 -2.39
N ARG A 76 -8.99 0.01 -2.18
CA ARG A 76 -10.20 0.17 -3.00
C ARG A 76 -9.86 0.30 -4.49
N ALA A 77 -8.93 1.20 -4.83
CA ALA A 77 -8.55 1.47 -6.21
C ALA A 77 -7.99 0.21 -6.89
N VAL A 78 -7.09 -0.52 -6.21
CA VAL A 78 -6.52 -1.76 -6.75
C VAL A 78 -7.58 -2.86 -6.88
N PHE A 79 -8.47 -3.02 -5.91
CA PHE A 79 -9.51 -4.05 -5.98
C PHE A 79 -10.51 -3.75 -7.12
N GLN A 80 -10.84 -2.49 -7.35
CA GLN A 80 -11.68 -2.05 -8.47
C GLN A 80 -10.98 -2.25 -9.82
N ASP A 81 -9.73 -1.80 -9.95
CA ASP A 81 -8.93 -1.93 -11.17
C ASP A 81 -8.73 -3.40 -11.57
N GLN A 82 -8.47 -4.27 -10.60
CA GLN A 82 -8.29 -5.70 -10.84
C GLN A 82 -9.62 -6.47 -10.94
N GLY A 83 -10.76 -5.79 -10.81
CA GLY A 83 -12.08 -6.43 -10.90
C GLY A 83 -12.30 -7.51 -9.85
N VAL A 84 -11.76 -7.35 -8.64
CA VAL A 84 -11.87 -8.34 -7.56
C VAL A 84 -13.34 -8.53 -7.19
N ARG A 85 -13.85 -9.75 -7.40
CA ARG A 85 -15.22 -10.15 -7.03
C ARG A 85 -15.27 -11.27 -6.00
N GLU A 86 -14.14 -11.84 -5.63
CA GLU A 86 -14.07 -12.89 -4.60
C GLU A 86 -13.68 -12.30 -3.25
N GLY A 87 -14.06 -12.99 -2.17
CA GLY A 87 -13.69 -12.54 -0.84
C GLY A 87 -12.20 -12.64 -0.59
N LEU A 88 -11.57 -11.54 -0.18
CA LEU A 88 -10.14 -11.45 0.07
C LEU A 88 -9.86 -10.91 1.47
N GLU A 89 -8.88 -11.51 2.12
CA GLU A 89 -8.28 -10.98 3.34
C GLU A 89 -6.88 -10.44 3.03
N MET A 90 -6.67 -9.15 3.33
CA MET A 90 -5.41 -8.44 3.15
C MET A 90 -4.90 -7.95 4.51
N HIS A 91 -3.61 -8.16 4.79
CA HIS A 91 -2.93 -7.52 5.93
C HIS A 91 -1.74 -6.72 5.45
N HIS A 92 -1.58 -5.49 5.96
CA HIS A 92 -0.40 -4.66 5.81
C HIS A 92 0.35 -4.58 7.14
N ASN A 93 1.64 -4.95 7.12
CA ASN A 93 2.54 -4.82 8.26
C ASN A 93 3.82 -4.11 7.83
N GLY A 94 4.35 -3.19 8.64
CA GLY A 94 5.56 -2.45 8.31
C GLY A 94 6.51 -2.33 9.50
N ASP A 95 7.81 -2.39 9.21
CA ASP A 95 8.87 -2.21 10.22
C ASP A 95 8.96 -0.77 10.75
N LEU A 96 8.36 0.20 10.03
CA LEU A 96 8.40 1.63 10.32
C LEU A 96 6.99 2.22 10.38
N PRO A 97 6.72 3.20 11.25
CA PRO A 97 5.44 3.89 11.29
C PRO A 97 5.23 4.76 10.05
N ALA A 98 3.98 5.16 9.79
CA ALA A 98 3.65 6.17 8.78
C ALA A 98 4.43 7.48 9.01
N LEU A 99 4.64 8.27 7.95
CA LEU A 99 5.25 9.60 8.00
C LEU A 99 6.69 9.62 8.55
N SER A 100 7.46 8.54 8.39
CA SER A 100 8.85 8.47 8.84
C SER A 100 9.85 9.23 7.96
N GLY A 101 9.40 9.73 6.80
CA GLY A 101 10.28 10.30 5.76
C GLY A 101 11.06 9.26 4.95
N LEU A 102 10.86 7.96 5.21
CA LEU A 102 11.58 6.84 4.58
C LEU A 102 10.75 6.10 3.51
N GLY A 103 9.74 6.78 2.97
CA GLY A 103 8.78 6.18 2.05
C GLY A 103 7.76 5.27 2.75
N SER A 104 7.56 5.42 4.07
CA SER A 104 6.35 4.94 4.73
C SER A 104 5.23 5.98 4.56
N SER A 105 4.20 5.59 3.82
CA SER A 105 3.00 6.40 3.53
C SER A 105 2.22 6.73 4.79
#